data_AF-A0A9R1UAG9-F1
#
_entry.id   AF-A0A9R1UAG9-F1
#
_cell.length_a   1.000
_cell.length_b   1.000
_cell.length_c   1.000
_cell.angle_alpha   90.00
_cell.angle_beta   90.00
_cell.angle_gamma   90.00
#
_symmetry.space_group_name_H-M   'P 1'
#
loop_
_entity.id
_entity.type
_entity.pdbx_description
1 polymer ?
#
loop_
_entity_poly.entity_id
_entity_poly.type
_entity_poly.pdbx_seq_one_letter_code
_entity_poly.pdbx_strand_id
1 'polypeptide(L)'
;MDPSSNFSSYRSTLKAAMWRSVGATDERQRIVVPFFSLLVKDLYFLNEGCSNKLPNGHINFEKFWQLAKQVTEFIAWKQVTCPFEKNSRVIAFLQASPVLTENALSLASFECEPPDSNPEKERFKSLK
;
A
#
# COMPACT_ATOMS: atom_id res chain seq x y z
N MET A 1 -2.07 -2.24 -9.71
CA MET A 1 -3.24 -1.41 -9.34
C MET A 1 -3.23 -0.19 -10.23
N ASP A 2 -4.32 0.05 -10.96
CA ASP A 2 -4.43 1.18 -11.87
C ASP A 2 -4.56 2.51 -11.09
N PRO A 3 -3.65 3.48 -11.26
CA PRO A 3 -3.73 4.78 -10.59
C PRO A 3 -4.78 5.72 -11.18
N SER A 4 -5.37 5.38 -12.33
CA SER A 4 -6.34 6.22 -13.05
C SER A 4 -7.53 6.63 -12.18
N SER A 5 -7.98 7.88 -12.38
CA SER A 5 -9.07 8.51 -11.61
C SER A 5 -8.92 8.32 -10.09
N ASN A 6 -7.70 8.56 -9.58
CA ASN A 6 -7.35 8.40 -8.17
C ASN A 6 -7.68 7.00 -7.62
N PHE A 7 -7.27 5.95 -8.34
CA PHE A 7 -7.46 4.55 -7.93
C PHE A 7 -8.94 4.15 -7.77
N SER A 8 -9.85 4.70 -8.59
CA SER A 8 -11.30 4.50 -8.47
C SER A 8 -11.74 3.03 -8.43
N SER A 9 -11.16 2.20 -9.31
CA SER A 9 -11.42 0.75 -9.37
C SER A 9 -10.98 0.03 -8.09
N TYR A 10 -9.76 0.34 -7.62
CA TYR A 10 -9.25 -0.21 -6.37
C TYR A 10 -10.12 0.22 -5.17
N ARG A 11 -10.50 1.50 -5.08
CA ARG A 11 -11.35 2.01 -3.99
C ARG A 11 -12.71 1.32 -3.95
N SER A 12 -13.31 1.10 -5.11
CA SER A 12 -14.58 0.37 -5.23
C SER A 12 -14.45 -1.08 -4.76
N THR A 13 -13.36 -1.74 -5.17
CA THR A 13 -13.04 -3.12 -4.76
C THR A 13 -12.78 -3.22 -3.26
N LEU A 14 -12.01 -2.28 -2.70
CA LEU A 14 -11.72 -2.23 -1.27
C LEU A 14 -13.00 -2.02 -0.46
N LYS A 15 -13.86 -1.08 -0.87
CA LYS A 15 -15.17 -0.86 -0.24
C LYS A 15 -15.99 -2.15 -0.25
N ALA A 16 -16.09 -2.84 -1.39
CA ALA A 16 -16.80 -4.11 -1.47
C ALA A 16 -16.17 -5.22 -0.60
N ALA A 17 -14.85 -5.25 -0.45
CA ALA A 17 -14.17 -6.17 0.46
C ALA A 17 -14.51 -5.86 1.93
N MET A 18 -14.51 -4.59 2.33
CA MET A 18 -14.91 -4.16 3.68
C MET A 18 -16.37 -4.54 3.98
N TRP A 19 -17.30 -4.33 3.04
CA TRP A 19 -18.70 -4.72 3.23
C TRP A 19 -18.86 -6.22 3.47
N ARG A 20 -18.09 -7.04 2.74
CA ARG A 20 -18.10 -8.49 2.92
C ARG A 20 -17.47 -8.91 4.25
N SER A 21 -16.41 -8.25 4.69
CA SER A 21 -15.72 -8.62 5.93
C SER A 21 -16.57 -8.38 7.18
N VAL A 22 -17.37 -7.30 7.21
CA VAL A 22 -18.26 -6.99 8.34
C VAL A 22 -19.33 -8.06 8.57
N GLY A 23 -19.88 -8.63 7.51
CA GLY A 23 -20.93 -9.66 7.57
C GLY A 23 -20.42 -11.11 7.52
N ALA A 24 -19.10 -11.32 7.44
CA ALA A 24 -18.54 -12.64 7.22
C ALA A 24 -18.68 -13.55 8.46
N THR A 25 -19.23 -14.73 8.24
CA THR A 25 -19.31 -15.81 9.24
C THR A 25 -18.00 -16.59 9.35
N ASP A 26 -17.28 -16.73 8.23
CA ASP A 26 -15.94 -17.33 8.16
C ASP A 26 -14.87 -16.27 8.47
N GLU A 27 -14.03 -16.53 9.48
CA GLU A 27 -12.93 -15.65 9.88
C GLU A 27 -11.95 -15.38 8.75
N ARG A 28 -11.78 -16.32 7.80
CA ARG A 28 -10.89 -16.15 6.65
C ARG A 28 -11.36 -15.04 5.72
N GLN A 29 -12.66 -14.78 5.68
CA GLN A 29 -13.28 -13.75 4.85
C GLN A 29 -13.32 -12.38 5.54
N ARG A 30 -12.94 -12.31 6.83
CA ARG A 30 -12.87 -11.05 7.58
C ARG A 30 -11.59 -10.26 7.31
N ILE A 31 -10.54 -10.89 6.79
CA ILE A 31 -9.27 -10.22 6.56
C ILE A 31 -9.35 -9.34 5.33
N VAL A 32 -9.01 -8.07 5.51
CA VAL A 32 -8.79 -7.11 4.42
C VAL A 32 -7.44 -6.45 4.65
N VAL A 33 -6.54 -6.56 3.66
CA VAL A 33 -5.23 -5.90 3.68
C VAL A 33 -5.25 -4.80 2.61
N PRO A 34 -5.43 -3.52 2.99
CA PRO A 34 -5.45 -2.42 2.04
C PRO A 34 -4.04 -2.04 1.57
N PHE A 35 -3.95 -1.41 0.41
CA PHE A 35 -2.78 -0.70 -0.08
C PHE A 35 -2.51 0.55 0.77
N PHE A 36 -1.59 0.41 1.72
CA PHE A 36 -1.34 1.41 2.77
C PHE A 36 -0.90 2.78 2.24
N SER A 37 -0.12 2.83 1.17
CA SER A 37 0.33 4.12 0.61
C SER A 37 -0.82 4.98 0.07
N LEU A 38 -1.93 4.38 -0.38
CA LEU A 38 -3.10 5.14 -0.78
C LEU A 38 -3.80 5.78 0.42
N LEU A 39 -3.86 5.08 1.56
CA LEU A 39 -4.36 5.64 2.82
C LEU A 39 -3.47 6.81 3.28
N VAL A 40 -2.14 6.66 3.23
CA VAL A 40 -1.20 7.74 3.58
C VAL A 40 -1.41 8.95 2.68
N LYS A 41 -1.58 8.73 1.37
CA LYS A 41 -1.89 9.79 0.40
C LYS A 41 -3.19 10.52 0.79
N ASP A 42 -4.25 9.79 1.15
CA ASP A 42 -5.53 10.37 1.51
C ASP A 42 -5.44 11.20 2.81
N LEU A 43 -4.75 10.68 3.83
CA LEU A 43 -4.47 11.39 5.08
C LEU A 43 -3.67 12.67 4.84
N TYR A 44 -2.66 12.60 3.96
CA TYR A 44 -1.85 13.76 3.59
C TYR A 44 -2.72 14.85 2.96
N PHE A 45 -3.51 14.53 1.94
CA PHE A 45 -4.36 15.55 1.29
C PHE A 45 -5.45 16.10 2.20
N LEU A 46 -6.03 15.28 3.07
CA LEU A 46 -6.97 15.73 4.09
C LEU A 46 -6.31 16.68 5.09
N ASN A 47 -5.06 16.40 5.48
CA ASN A 47 -4.31 17.27 6.37
C ASN A 47 -3.95 18.60 5.71
N GLU A 48 -3.40 18.57 4.50
CA GLU A 48 -2.97 19.79 3.81
C GLU A 48 -4.16 20.65 3.33
N GLY A 49 -5.29 20.02 3.01
CA GLY A 49 -6.48 20.69 2.50
C GLY A 49 -7.23 21.54 3.53
N CYS A 50 -6.89 21.48 4.81
CA CYS A 50 -7.62 22.18 5.89
C CYS A 50 -6.67 22.75 6.95
N SER A 51 -6.93 23.97 7.42
CA SER A 51 -6.15 24.56 8.52
C SER A 51 -6.43 23.87 9.85
N ASN A 52 -5.39 23.73 10.69
CA ASN A 52 -5.51 23.17 12.05
C ASN A 52 -6.34 24.07 13.00
N LYS A 53 -6.43 25.35 12.67
CA LYS A 53 -7.18 26.35 13.43
C LYS A 53 -8.20 27.04 12.52
N LEU A 54 -9.33 27.40 13.10
CA LEU A 54 -10.32 28.28 12.49
C LEU A 54 -9.80 29.73 12.47
N PRO A 55 -10.42 30.65 11.70
CA PRO A 55 -10.00 32.06 11.67
C PRO A 55 -10.03 32.77 13.03
N ASN A 56 -10.85 32.28 13.96
CA ASN A 56 -10.92 32.77 15.35
C ASN A 56 -9.82 32.19 16.27
N GLY A 57 -8.88 31.40 15.73
CA GLY A 57 -7.78 30.79 16.47
C GLY A 57 -8.13 29.50 17.23
N HIS A 58 -9.40 29.09 17.27
CA HIS A 58 -9.82 27.83 17.87
C HIS A 58 -9.37 26.63 17.04
N ILE A 59 -9.29 25.45 17.68
CA ILE A 59 -8.98 24.19 17.00
C ILE A 59 -10.08 23.87 16.00
N ASN A 60 -9.69 23.48 14.79
CA ASN A 60 -10.61 22.99 13.78
C ASN A 60 -10.96 21.51 14.03
N PHE A 61 -11.90 21.27 14.95
CA PHE A 61 -12.31 19.90 15.32
C PHE A 61 -12.86 19.09 14.14
N GLU A 62 -13.46 19.72 13.13
CA GLU A 62 -13.97 19.01 11.95
C GLU A 62 -12.82 18.34 11.18
N LYS A 63 -11.69 19.04 10.98
CA LYS A 63 -10.50 18.45 10.36
C LYS A 63 -10.01 17.23 11.14
N PHE A 64 -9.85 17.37 12.45
CA PHE A 64 -9.35 16.30 13.30
C PHE A 64 -10.32 15.12 13.36
N TRP A 65 -11.62 15.38 13.34
CA TRP A 65 -12.65 14.35 13.27
C TRP A 65 -12.56 13.55 11.97
N GLN A 66 -12.40 14.22 10.82
CA GLN A 66 -12.24 13.55 9.53
C GLN A 66 -10.98 12.68 9.50
N LEU A 67 -9.86 13.18 10.03
CA LEU A 67 -8.61 12.40 10.15
C LEU A 67 -8.81 11.18 11.06
N ALA A 68 -9.43 11.40 12.23
CA ALA A 68 -9.71 10.33 13.19
C ALA A 68 -10.58 9.22 12.58
N LYS A 69 -11.57 9.58 11.76
CA LYS A 69 -12.41 8.60 11.05
C LYS A 69 -11.59 7.67 10.16
N GLN A 70 -10.67 8.23 9.36
CA GLN A 70 -9.80 7.45 8.46
C GLN A 70 -8.84 6.53 9.23
N VAL A 71 -8.24 7.05 10.31
CA VAL A 71 -7.31 6.27 11.15
C VAL A 71 -8.02 5.16 11.91
N THR A 72 -9.23 5.42 12.40
CA THR A 72 -10.03 4.43 13.15
C THR A 72 -10.39 3.23 12.28
N GLU A 73 -10.74 3.47 11.02
CA GLU A 73 -11.02 2.40 10.05
C GLU A 73 -9.80 1.49 9.87
N PHE A 74 -8.61 2.08 9.76
CA PHE A 74 -7.36 1.34 9.66
C PHE A 74 -7.02 0.52 10.91
N ILE A 75 -7.23 1.09 12.10
CA ILE A 75 -7.00 0.38 13.37
C ILE A 75 -7.90 -0.85 13.48
N ALA A 76 -9.17 -0.73 13.07
CA ALA A 76 -10.10 -1.86 13.09
C ALA A 76 -9.59 -3.04 12.25
N TRP A 77 -9.00 -2.80 11.08
CA TRP A 77 -8.45 -3.87 10.24
C TRP A 77 -7.22 -4.52 10.85
N LYS A 78 -6.36 -3.75 11.52
CA LYS A 78 -5.17 -4.28 12.20
C LYS A 78 -5.52 -5.22 13.37
N GLN A 79 -6.70 -5.03 13.98
CA GLN A 79 -7.16 -5.84 15.11
C GLN A 79 -7.77 -7.19 14.68
N VAL A 80 -8.02 -7.40 13.39
CA VAL A 80 -8.54 -8.68 12.88
C VAL A 80 -7.50 -9.78 13.08
N THR A 81 -7.90 -10.87 13.74
CA THR A 81 -7.04 -12.04 13.92
C THR A 81 -6.86 -12.77 12.61
N CYS A 82 -5.62 -13.14 12.28
CA CYS A 82 -5.32 -13.91 11.09
C CYS A 82 -5.56 -15.41 11.37
N PRO A 83 -6.51 -16.09 10.69
CA PRO A 83 -6.81 -17.50 10.91
C PRO A 83 -5.90 -18.44 10.09
N PHE A 84 -4.92 -17.90 9.36
CA PHE A 84 -3.99 -18.70 8.57
C PHE A 84 -2.82 -19.17 9.44
N GLU A 85 -2.52 -20.47 9.38
CA GLU A 85 -1.39 -21.04 10.08
C GLU A 85 -0.06 -20.46 9.57
N LYS A 86 0.86 -20.24 10.50
CA LYS A 86 2.20 -19.75 10.18
C LYS A 86 3.10 -20.92 9.76
N ASN A 87 3.72 -20.80 8.61
CA ASN A 87 4.79 -21.71 8.20
C ASN A 87 6.16 -21.04 8.45
N SER A 88 6.83 -21.44 9.51
CA SER A 88 8.11 -20.84 9.92
C SER A 88 9.21 -20.97 8.86
N ARG A 89 9.22 -22.04 8.06
CA ARG A 89 10.22 -22.23 7.00
C ARG A 89 10.00 -21.24 5.85
N VAL A 90 8.75 -21.06 5.44
CA VAL A 90 8.39 -20.09 4.40
C VAL A 90 8.66 -18.66 4.88
N ILE A 91 8.31 -18.35 6.13
CA ILE A 91 8.59 -17.03 6.72
C ILE A 91 10.09 -16.76 6.75
N ALA A 92 10.89 -17.71 7.25
CA ALA A 92 12.34 -17.57 7.29
C ALA A 92 12.95 -17.39 5.90
N PHE A 93 12.48 -18.16 4.90
CA PHE A 93 12.92 -18.01 3.51
C PHE A 93 12.61 -16.61 2.96
N LEU A 94 11.38 -16.12 3.14
CA LEU A 94 10.98 -14.79 2.67
C LEU A 94 11.75 -13.67 3.37
N GLN A 95 12.08 -13.83 4.65
CA GLN A 95 12.85 -12.84 5.43
C GLN A 95 14.34 -12.83 5.10
N ALA A 96 14.91 -13.98 4.73
CA ALA A 96 16.33 -14.11 4.40
C ALA A 96 16.64 -13.89 2.91
N SER A 97 15.62 -13.85 2.05
CA SER A 97 15.80 -13.67 0.61
C SER A 97 16.42 -12.29 0.32
N PRO A 98 17.49 -12.21 -0.49
CA PRO A 98 18.12 -10.94 -0.81
C PRO A 98 17.18 -10.07 -1.64
N VAL A 99 17.11 -8.78 -1.30
CA VAL A 99 16.40 -7.78 -2.10
C VAL A 99 17.41 -7.08 -2.99
N LEU A 100 17.27 -7.27 -4.30
CA LEU A 100 18.10 -6.62 -5.29
C LEU A 100 17.67 -5.16 -5.47
N THR A 101 18.63 -4.26 -5.67
CA THR A 101 18.37 -2.88 -6.06
C THR A 101 17.87 -2.81 -7.51
N GLU A 102 17.30 -1.69 -7.94
CA GLU A 102 16.87 -1.53 -9.34
C GLU A 102 18.01 -1.78 -10.33
N ASN A 103 19.22 -1.30 -10.04
CA ASN A 103 20.38 -1.52 -10.89
C ASN A 103 20.80 -2.99 -10.91
N ALA A 104 20.81 -3.66 -9.76
CA ALA A 104 21.16 -5.08 -9.67
C ALA A 104 20.12 -5.96 -10.40
N LEU A 105 18.83 -5.65 -10.27
CA LEU A 105 17.76 -6.30 -11.05
C LEU A 105 17.93 -6.07 -12.55
N SER A 106 18.24 -4.84 -12.96
CA SER A 106 18.45 -4.52 -14.37
C SER A 106 19.67 -5.24 -14.93
N LEU A 107 20.75 -5.39 -14.15
CA LEU A 107 21.93 -6.14 -14.56
C LEU A 107 21.62 -7.63 -14.69
N ALA A 108 20.97 -8.22 -13.67
CA ALA A 108 20.54 -9.62 -13.70
C ALA A 108 19.59 -9.91 -14.88
N SER A 109 18.73 -8.94 -15.25
CA SER A 109 17.90 -9.05 -16.45
C SER A 109 18.75 -9.18 -17.73
N PHE A 110 19.81 -8.36 -17.86
CA PHE A 110 20.71 -8.42 -19.02
C PHE A 110 21.61 -9.67 -19.04
N GLU A 111 21.85 -10.30 -17.88
CA GLU A 111 22.52 -11.59 -17.80
C GLU A 111 21.63 -12.74 -18.30
N CYS A 112 20.31 -12.64 -18.09
CA CYS A 112 19.33 -13.58 -18.63
C CYS A 112 19.09 -13.37 -20.14
N GLU A 113 18.98 -12.11 -20.57
CA GLU A 113 18.71 -11.73 -21.95
C GLU A 113 19.64 -10.56 -22.35
N PRO A 114 20.69 -10.81 -23.15
CA PRO A 114 21.67 -9.79 -23.51
C PRO A 114 21.04 -8.59 -24.24
N PRO A 115 21.63 -7.39 -24.11
CA PRO A 115 21.11 -6.20 -24.78
C PRO A 115 21.26 -6.28 -26.30
N ASP A 116 20.15 -6.21 -27.02
CA ASP A 116 20.12 -6.33 -28.48
C ASP A 116 20.11 -4.97 -29.16
N SER A 117 19.31 -4.05 -28.63
CA SER A 117 19.15 -2.71 -29.17
C SER A 117 20.27 -1.77 -28.71
N ASN A 118 20.58 -0.75 -29.53
CA ASN A 118 21.55 0.28 -29.13
C ASN A 118 21.23 0.95 -27.78
N PRO A 119 19.98 1.36 -27.46
CA PRO A 119 19.68 1.96 -26.16
C PRO A 119 19.88 0.98 -25.00
N GLU A 120 19.61 -0.31 -25.17
CA GLU A 120 19.89 -1.32 -24.16
C GLU A 120 21.39 -1.50 -23.93
N LYS A 121 22.20 -1.50 -25.00
CA LYS A 121 23.67 -1.57 -24.89
C LYS A 121 24.24 -0.38 -24.14
N GLU A 122 23.69 0.82 -24.36
CA GLU A 122 24.06 2.02 -23.61
C GLU A 122 23.65 1.92 -22.14
N ARG A 123 22.42 1.48 -21.86
CA ARG A 123 21.94 1.26 -20.49
C ARG A 123 22.75 0.20 -19.75
N PHE A 124 23.10 -0.90 -20.41
CA PHE A 124 23.93 -1.94 -19.80
C PHE A 124 25.33 -1.42 -19.44
N LYS A 125 25.91 -0.54 -20.27
CA LYS A 125 27.20 0.10 -19.97
C LYS A 125 27.11 1.06 -18.79
N SER A 126 26.00 1.79 -18.63
CA SER A 126 25.85 2.74 -17.51
C SER A 126 25.53 2.07 -16.16
N LEU A 127 25.15 0.80 -16.19
CA LEU A 127 24.87 -0.02 -15.00
C LEU A 127 26.11 -0.75 -14.45
N LYS A 128 27.19 -0.83 -15.23
CA LYS A 128 28.48 -1.41 -14.83
C LYS A 128 29.40 -0.35 -14.22
#